data_AF-A0A938FPZ4-F1
#
_entry.id   AF-A0A938FPZ4-F1
#
_cell.length_a   1.000
_cell.length_b   1.000
_cell.length_c   1.000
_cell.angle_alpha   90.00
_cell.angle_beta   90.00
_cell.angle_gamma   90.00
#
_symmetry.space_group_name_H-M   'P 1'
#
loop_
_entity.id
_entity.type
_entity.pdbx_description
1 polymer ?
#
loop_
_entity_poly.entity_id
_entity_poly.type
_entity_poly.pdbx_seq_one_letter_code
_entity_poly.pdbx_strand_id
1 'polypeptide(L)'
;MCGIIGYTGSDSAQSKIIEGLRRLEYRGYDSAGIALVEEAKKPLLIAKRAGKLANLEEASMKESRASPLMRRDLELWRESG
;
A
#
# COMPACT_ATOMS: atom_id res chain seq x y z
N MET A 1 -9.34 -6.04 -14.67
CA MET A 1 -8.55 -7.25 -14.34
C MET A 1 -7.94 -7.01 -12.96
N CYS A 2 -7.79 -8.03 -12.11
CA CYS A 2 -7.24 -7.84 -10.75
C CYS A 2 -6.01 -8.74 -10.53
N GLY A 3 -5.13 -8.36 -9.62
CA GLY A 3 -3.94 -9.11 -9.23
C GLY A 3 -3.70 -8.97 -7.72
N ILE A 4 -3.41 -10.08 -7.04
CA ILE A 4 -3.20 -10.11 -5.59
C ILE A 4 -1.86 -10.79 -5.33
N ILE A 5 -1.03 -10.16 -4.49
CA ILE A 5 0.24 -10.69 -3.99
C ILE A 5 0.17 -10.63 -2.47
N GLY A 6 0.63 -11.69 -1.81
CA GLY A 6 0.86 -11.72 -0.37
C GLY A 6 2.29 -12.15 -0.07
N TYR A 7 2.87 -11.63 1.01
CA TYR A 7 4.17 -12.03 1.50
C TYR A 7 4.10 -12.31 3.00
N THR A 8 4.74 -13.39 3.42
CA THR A 8 5.00 -13.73 4.82
C THR A 8 6.45 -14.19 4.93
N GLY A 9 7.18 -13.69 5.92
CA GLY A 9 8.60 -13.95 6.09
C GLY A 9 9.30 -12.84 6.86
N SER A 10 10.61 -12.94 6.95
CA SER A 10 11.47 -12.02 7.72
C SER A 10 11.95 -10.81 6.91
N ASP A 11 11.79 -10.80 5.59
CA ASP A 11 12.20 -9.65 4.76
C ASP A 11 11.17 -8.52 4.83
N SER A 12 11.53 -7.36 4.28
CA SER A 12 10.58 -6.25 4.06
C SER A 12 9.40 -6.69 3.18
N ALA A 13 8.24 -6.88 3.81
CA ALA A 13 7.01 -7.22 3.12
C ALA A 13 6.64 -6.18 2.05
N GLN A 14 6.89 -4.90 2.34
CA GLN A 14 6.66 -3.80 1.40
C GLN A 14 7.44 -4.02 0.09
N SER A 15 8.75 -4.25 0.18
CA SER A 15 9.60 -4.44 -1.00
C SER A 15 9.18 -5.66 -1.82
N LYS A 16 8.86 -6.79 -1.14
CA LYS A 16 8.44 -8.02 -1.81
C LYS A 16 7.09 -7.88 -2.52
N ILE A 17 6.13 -7.21 -1.89
CA ILE A 17 4.81 -6.98 -2.48
C ILE A 17 4.92 -6.04 -3.67
N ILE A 18 5.69 -4.95 -3.56
CA ILE A 18 5.90 -4.01 -4.65
C ILE A 18 6.55 -4.68 -5.87
N GLU A 19 7.57 -5.52 -5.66
CA GLU A 19 8.18 -6.30 -6.74
C GLU A 19 7.17 -7.25 -7.38
N GLY A 20 6.35 -7.92 -6.57
CA GLY A 20 5.28 -8.80 -7.05
C GLY A 20 4.23 -8.05 -7.90
N LEU A 21 3.78 -6.87 -7.44
CA LEU A 21 2.83 -6.03 -8.15
C LEU A 21 3.42 -5.54 -9.49
N ARG A 22 4.71 -5.19 -9.52
CA ARG A 22 5.41 -4.80 -10.76
C ARG A 22 5.38 -5.91 -11.81
N ARG A 23 5.53 -7.17 -11.39
CA ARG A 23 5.42 -8.33 -12.29
C ARG A 23 4.00 -8.56 -12.81
N LEU A 24 2.98 -8.01 -12.16
CA LEU A 24 1.59 -8.10 -12.58
C LEU A 24 1.15 -6.89 -13.43
N GLU A 25 1.85 -5.76 -13.36
CA GLU A 25 1.46 -4.48 -13.98
C GLU A 25 1.21 -4.58 -15.49
N TYR A 26 1.85 -5.52 -16.19
CA TYR A 26 1.63 -5.81 -17.61
C TYR A 26 0.16 -6.11 -17.97
N ARG A 27 -0.64 -6.54 -16.98
CA ARG A 27 -2.07 -6.83 -17.14
C ARG A 27 -2.96 -5.59 -17.20
N GLY A 28 -2.42 -4.43 -16.84
CA GLY A 28 -3.15 -3.17 -16.80
C GLY A 28 -4.12 -3.10 -15.61
N TYR A 29 -3.75 -2.30 -14.61
CA TYR A 29 -4.60 -1.98 -13.46
C TYR A 29 -4.89 -0.47 -13.44
N ASP A 30 -6.11 -0.12 -13.04
CA ASP A 30 -6.57 1.26 -12.86
C ASP A 30 -6.26 1.81 -11.46
N SER A 31 -5.75 0.95 -10.56
CA SER A 31 -5.40 1.26 -9.20
C SER A 31 -4.46 0.20 -8.61
N ALA A 32 -3.74 0.56 -7.54
CA ALA A 32 -2.91 -0.35 -6.76
C ALA A 32 -3.01 -0.03 -5.27
N GLY A 33 -2.82 -1.04 -4.42
CA GLY A 33 -2.78 -0.86 -2.98
C GLY A 33 -1.97 -1.94 -2.27
N ILE A 34 -1.56 -1.62 -1.05
CA ILE A 34 -0.82 -2.49 -0.16
C ILE A 34 -1.32 -2.31 1.28
N ALA A 35 -1.37 -3.40 2.03
CA ALA A 35 -1.62 -3.41 3.46
C ALA A 35 -0.47 -4.15 4.15
N LEU A 36 0.10 -3.56 5.19
CA LEU A 36 1.23 -4.10 5.94
C LEU A 36 0.87 -4.24 7.42
N VAL A 37 1.39 -5.29 8.04
CA VAL A 37 1.33 -5.51 9.49
C VAL A 37 2.73 -5.33 10.02
N GLU A 38 2.98 -4.29 10.83
CA GLU A 38 4.30 -4.09 11.46
C GLU A 38 4.47 -4.92 12.74
N GLU A 39 3.43 -4.98 13.58
CA GLU A 39 3.42 -5.77 14.82
C GLU A 39 2.07 -6.42 15.04
N ALA A 40 2.09 -7.57 15.72
CA ALA A 40 0.89 -8.27 16.11
C ALA A 40 -0.03 -7.34 16.94
N LYS A 41 -1.32 -7.31 16.59
CA LYS A 41 -2.37 -6.49 17.24
C LYS A 41 -2.27 -4.97 17.00
N LYS A 42 -1.32 -4.47 16.19
CA LYS A 42 -1.35 -3.07 15.73
C LYS A 42 -2.28 -2.91 14.51
N PRO A 43 -2.78 -1.69 14.26
CA PRO A 43 -3.52 -1.37 13.04
C PRO A 43 -2.69 -1.65 11.79
N LEU A 44 -3.36 -1.98 10.68
CA LEU A 44 -2.73 -2.11 9.37
C LEU A 44 -2.24 -0.76 8.87
N LEU A 45 -1.04 -0.73 8.31
CA LEU A 45 -0.60 0.36 7.45
C LEU A 45 -1.15 0.11 6.05
N ILE A 46 -1.95 1.02 5.53
CA ILE A 46 -2.63 0.86 4.24
C ILE A 46 -2.28 2.03 3.35
N ALA A 47 -1.77 1.74 2.16
CA ALA A 47 -1.60 2.72 1.10
C ALA A 47 -2.34 2.25 -0.16
N LYS A 48 -3.09 3.15 -0.78
CA LYS A 48 -3.79 2.90 -2.05
C LYS A 48 -3.66 4.12 -2.95
N ARG A 49 -3.50 3.91 -4.25
CA ARG A 49 -3.47 4.99 -5.25
C ARG A 49 -4.16 4.54 -6.53
N ALA A 50 -4.88 5.47 -7.15
CA ALA A 50 -5.39 5.28 -8.50
C ALA A 50 -4.25 5.42 -9.52
N GLY A 51 -4.43 4.79 -10.68
CA GLY A 51 -3.46 4.78 -11.77
C GLY A 51 -2.37 3.72 -11.61
N LYS A 52 -1.22 4.00 -12.21
CA LYS A 52 -0.08 3.08 -12.32
C LYS A 52 0.54 2.77 -10.96
N LEU A 53 1.26 1.64 -10.88
CA LEU A 53 1.96 1.23 -9.65
C LEU A 53 2.92 2.30 -9.14
N ALA A 54 3.57 3.04 -10.04
CA ALA A 54 4.48 4.13 -9.70
C ALA A 54 3.88 5.17 -8.74
N ASN A 55 2.57 5.45 -8.85
CA ASN A 55 1.87 6.37 -7.96
C ASN A 55 1.86 5.84 -6.51
N LEU A 56 1.65 4.53 -6.34
CA LEU A 56 1.71 3.86 -5.04
C LEU A 56 3.15 3.85 -4.50
N GLU A 57 4.15 3.59 -5.33
CA GLU A 57 5.56 3.59 -4.91
C GLU A 57 5.98 4.96 -4.35
N GLU A 58 5.63 6.04 -5.06
CA GLU A 58 5.91 7.41 -4.61
C GLU A 58 5.22 7.73 -3.28
N ALA A 59 3.95 7.31 -3.15
CA ALA A 59 3.18 7.49 -1.94
C ALA A 59 3.78 6.75 -0.74
N SER A 60 4.13 5.48 -0.90
CA SER A 60 4.70 4.67 0.18
C SER A 60 6.09 5.14 0.61
N MET A 61 6.89 5.72 -0.31
CA MET A 61 8.16 6.38 0.05
C MET A 61 7.94 7.65 0.88
N LYS A 62 6.88 8.42 0.60
CA LYS A 62 6.52 9.61 1.37
C LYS A 62 5.93 9.27 2.74
N GLU A 63 5.08 8.25 2.80
CA GLU A 63 4.44 7.78 4.05
C GLU A 63 5.44 7.12 5.01
N SER A 64 6.49 6.45 4.52
CA SER A 64 7.58 5.92 5.37
C SER A 64 8.39 6.99 6.14
N ARG A 65 8.31 8.27 5.73
CA ARG A 65 8.91 9.42 6.44
C ARG A 65 7.95 10.11 7.41
N ALA A 66 6.67 9.74 7.39
CA ALA A 66 5.63 10.28 8.25
C ALA A 66 5.20 9.20 9.26
N SER A 67 5.78 9.28 10.45
CA SER A 67 5.42 8.50 11.64
C SER A 67 3.88 8.51 11.93
N PRO A 68 3.35 7.59 12.80
CA PRO A 68 1.97 7.06 12.89
C PRO A 68 0.73 7.99 12.98
N LEU A 69 0.85 9.28 12.69
CA LEU A 69 -0.17 10.30 12.94
C LEU A 69 -1.20 10.46 11.80
N MET A 70 -1.09 9.72 10.70
CA MET A 70 -2.05 9.79 9.58
C MET A 70 -3.35 9.01 9.84
N ARG A 71 -3.78 8.89 11.09
CA ARG A 71 -5.16 8.47 11.44
C ARG A 71 -6.19 9.53 11.04
N ARG A 72 -5.79 10.80 10.91
CA ARG A 72 -6.72 11.90 10.62
C ARG A 72 -7.18 11.98 9.16
N ASP A 73 -6.39 11.49 8.20
CA ASP A 73 -6.77 11.60 6.79
C ASP A 73 -7.77 10.50 6.36
N LEU A 74 -7.80 9.37 7.08
CA LEU A 74 -8.82 8.33 6.90
C LEU A 74 -10.19 8.74 7.45
N GLU A 75 -10.25 9.57 8.50
CA GLU A 75 -11.50 10.15 9.00
C GLU A 75 -12.05 11.23 8.05
N LEU A 76 -11.19 12.11 7.53
CA LEU A 76 -11.60 13.16 6.58
C LEU A 76 -12.19 12.60 5.27
N TRP A 77 -11.69 11.45 4.80
CA TRP A 77 -12.27 10.76 3.64
C TRP A 77 -13.59 10.04 3.94
N ARG A 78 -13.84 9.67 5.21
CA ARG A 78 -15.07 9.00 5.63
C ARG A 78 -16.22 9.99 5.85
N GLU A 79 -15.91 11.25 6.12
CA GLU A 79 -16.88 12.34 6.28
C GLU A 79 -17.18 13.11 4.98
N SER A 80 -16.43 12.87 3.91
CA SER A 80 -16.61 13.53 2.59
C SER A 80 -17.43 12.70 1.60
N GLY A 81 -18.15 11.69 2.07
CA GLY A 81 -19.05 10.84 1.28
C GLY A 81 -20.51 11.11 1.59
#